data_AF-A0A8V0ZVY0-F1
#
_entry.id   AF-A0A8V0ZVY0-F1
#
_cell.length_a   1.000
_cell.length_b   1.000
_cell.length_c   1.000
_cell.angle_alpha   90.00
_cell.angle_beta   90.00
_cell.angle_gamma   90.00
#
_symmetry.space_group_name_H-M   'P 1'
#
loop_
_entity.id
_entity.type
_entity.pdbx_description
1 polymer ?
#
loop_
_entity_poly.entity_id
_entity_poly.type
_entity_poly.pdbx_seq_one_letter_code
_entity_poly.pdbx_strand_id
1 'polypeptide(L)'
;MQINWLKSSNKTRRSNKAVPLTKNPPTPQAQELTCLSSPQLGGGTLLGIGIWVSVDGKSFLDIFGTLSSSIMQVVNVSYFLIVIGAILVVIGFLGCCGAQKESKCLLMMFFSVVLIIFIAEIAAAVVVLVYTGLAETFLTALVTPVLKEKYGEDDALTQIWNVTMSEVHCCGLNNYTDFEGSPWYLENNHTFPGPCCKSTVPCTNRLAAQTNVSGCFDQILEEIRTNADVVGGVAAGIAALEVAAMVVSMYLYCYLDKK
;
A
#
# COMPACT_ATOMS: atom_id res chain seq x y z
N MET A 1 27.48 -49.12 -53.43
CA MET A 1 28.17 -47.83 -53.28
C MET A 1 28.49 -47.69 -51.80
N GLN A 2 29.78 -47.84 -51.46
CA GLN A 2 30.48 -47.87 -50.14
C GLN A 2 29.76 -48.48 -48.92
N ILE A 3 30.10 -49.65 -48.35
CA ILE A 3 31.39 -50.33 -48.06
C ILE A 3 32.20 -49.69 -46.91
N ASN A 4 32.04 -50.32 -45.74
CA ASN A 4 33.04 -50.64 -44.70
C ASN A 4 33.54 -49.52 -43.74
N TRP A 5 34.00 -49.78 -42.51
CA TRP A 5 34.62 -50.99 -41.93
C TRP A 5 34.31 -51.18 -40.45
N LEU A 6 34.06 -52.45 -40.13
CA LEU A 6 34.08 -53.11 -38.84
C LEU A 6 35.42 -52.95 -38.10
N LYS A 7 35.36 -52.79 -36.79
CA LYS A 7 36.21 -53.41 -35.76
C LYS A 7 35.62 -52.97 -34.41
N SER A 8 35.50 -53.75 -33.36
CA SER A 8 36.00 -55.08 -33.04
C SER A 8 35.27 -55.39 -31.73
N SER A 9 34.52 -56.48 -31.71
CA SER A 9 34.79 -57.62 -30.84
C SER A 9 34.51 -57.42 -29.35
N ASN A 10 33.62 -58.29 -28.88
CA ASN A 10 33.67 -58.96 -27.59
C ASN A 10 33.53 -58.12 -26.32
N LYS A 11 32.44 -58.45 -25.60
CA LYS A 11 32.54 -59.10 -24.28
C LYS A 11 33.45 -58.37 -23.30
N THR A 12 32.87 -57.68 -22.30
CA THR A 12 33.02 -58.04 -20.89
C THR A 12 32.05 -57.21 -20.03
N ARG A 13 31.42 -57.95 -19.12
CA ARG A 13 30.51 -57.57 -18.04
C ARG A 13 31.21 -56.64 -17.03
N ARG A 14 30.69 -55.42 -16.79
CA ARG A 14 30.49 -54.76 -15.46
C ARG A 14 30.50 -53.23 -15.53
N SER A 15 29.51 -52.68 -14.82
CA SER A 15 29.52 -51.39 -14.14
C SER A 15 29.49 -50.15 -15.04
N ASN A 16 28.31 -49.52 -15.13
CA ASN A 16 28.21 -48.10 -14.84
C ASN A 16 26.86 -47.80 -14.18
N LYS A 17 26.96 -46.96 -13.17
CA LYS A 17 26.06 -46.79 -12.04
C LYS A 17 24.73 -46.15 -12.44
N ALA A 18 23.71 -46.47 -11.65
CA ALA A 18 22.48 -45.71 -11.54
C ALA A 18 22.76 -44.20 -11.45
N VAL A 19 21.99 -43.40 -12.20
CA VAL A 19 21.72 -42.00 -11.84
C VAL A 19 20.40 -42.02 -11.07
N PRO A 20 20.41 -41.95 -9.73
CA PRO A 20 19.18 -41.81 -9.00
C PRO A 20 18.68 -40.38 -9.15
N LEU A 21 17.43 -40.22 -9.58
CA LEU A 21 16.62 -39.01 -9.41
C LEU A 21 16.34 -38.82 -7.91
N THR A 22 17.37 -38.46 -7.14
CA THR A 22 17.16 -37.82 -5.85
C THR A 22 16.91 -36.34 -6.12
N LYS A 23 15.66 -36.00 -6.50
CA LYS A 23 15.11 -34.75 -5.95
C LYS A 23 14.89 -35.06 -4.47
N ASN A 24 15.95 -34.95 -3.68
CA ASN A 24 15.78 -34.84 -2.24
C ASN A 24 14.82 -33.65 -2.04
N PRO A 25 13.77 -33.78 -1.21
CA PRO A 25 13.06 -32.60 -0.75
C PRO A 25 14.12 -31.61 -0.21
N PRO A 26 13.95 -30.29 -0.41
CA PRO A 26 14.88 -29.33 0.15
C PRO A 26 15.11 -29.68 1.62
N THR A 27 16.37 -29.68 2.06
CA THR A 27 16.66 -29.84 3.48
C THR A 27 15.82 -28.84 4.27
N PRO A 28 15.30 -29.18 5.46
CA PRO A 28 14.45 -28.29 6.25
C PRO A 28 15.04 -26.86 6.39
N GLN A 29 16.37 -26.77 6.43
CA GLN A 29 17.12 -25.52 6.51
C GLN A 29 17.08 -24.66 5.23
N ALA A 30 16.97 -25.22 4.02
CA ALA A 30 16.84 -24.47 2.77
C ALA A 30 15.42 -23.90 2.57
N GLN A 31 14.41 -24.56 3.16
CA GLN A 31 13.02 -24.12 3.15
C GLN A 31 12.74 -23.04 4.22
N GLU A 32 13.44 -23.08 5.35
CA GLU A 32 13.48 -21.97 6.32
C GLU A 32 14.06 -20.68 5.70
N LEU A 33 15.17 -20.76 4.96
CA LEU A 33 15.81 -19.58 4.36
C LEU A 33 14.97 -18.90 3.26
N THR A 34 14.11 -19.63 2.56
CA THR A 34 13.27 -19.09 1.47
C THR A 34 11.99 -18.42 1.99
N CYS A 35 11.41 -18.91 3.09
CA CYS A 35 10.26 -18.27 3.74
C CYS A 35 10.62 -17.00 4.50
N LEU A 36 11.86 -16.90 5.01
CA LEU A 36 12.38 -15.73 5.73
C LEU A 36 12.74 -14.55 4.81
N SER A 37 12.84 -14.80 3.50
CA SER A 37 13.48 -13.89 2.54
C SER A 37 12.58 -13.36 1.43
N SER A 38 11.26 -13.63 1.43
CA SER A 38 10.38 -13.20 0.33
C SER A 38 9.19 -12.30 0.74
N PRO A 39 8.38 -12.59 1.79
CA PRO A 39 7.25 -11.73 2.16
C PRO A 39 7.55 -10.75 3.32
N GLN A 40 8.51 -11.03 4.21
CA GLN A 40 8.88 -10.09 5.29
C GLN A 40 9.68 -8.88 4.80
N LEU A 41 10.24 -8.95 3.59
CA LEU A 41 10.97 -7.83 3.00
C LEU A 41 10.07 -6.62 2.79
N GLY A 42 8.84 -6.78 2.30
CA GLY A 42 7.94 -5.64 2.05
C GLY A 42 7.50 -4.91 3.32
N GLY A 43 7.07 -5.65 4.34
CA GLY A 43 6.70 -5.05 5.64
C GLY A 43 7.91 -4.46 6.38
N GLY A 44 9.03 -5.17 6.35
CA GLY A 44 10.27 -4.73 7.00
C GLY A 44 10.90 -3.50 6.33
N THR A 45 10.84 -3.41 4.99
CA THR A 45 11.30 -2.20 4.28
C THR A 45 10.38 -1.02 4.55
N LEU A 46 9.04 -1.20 4.53
CA LEU A 46 8.10 -0.14 4.86
C LEU A 46 8.29 0.37 6.30
N LEU A 47 8.44 -0.54 7.27
CA LEU A 47 8.70 -0.19 8.66
C LEU A 47 10.07 0.47 8.83
N GLY A 48 11.10 -0.03 8.16
CA GLY A 48 12.44 0.54 8.16
C GLY A 48 12.48 1.94 7.55
N ILE A 49 11.79 2.17 6.43
CA ILE A 49 11.63 3.49 5.81
C ILE A 49 10.88 4.42 6.75
N GLY A 50 9.77 3.98 7.35
CA GLY A 50 9.01 4.78 8.31
C GLY A 50 9.85 5.20 9.53
N ILE A 51 10.63 4.28 10.10
CA ILE A 51 11.53 4.58 11.22
C ILE A 51 12.66 5.51 10.78
N TRP A 52 13.32 5.25 9.65
CA TRP A 52 14.38 6.12 9.13
C TRP A 52 13.84 7.55 8.95
N VAL A 53 12.72 7.70 8.27
CA VAL A 53 12.08 9.01 8.04
C VAL A 53 11.69 9.70 9.36
N SER A 54 11.25 8.95 10.37
CA SER A 54 10.88 9.51 11.67
C SER A 54 12.09 9.97 12.49
N VAL A 55 13.21 9.24 12.39
CA VAL A 55 14.42 9.49 13.19
C VAL A 55 15.35 10.50 12.50
N ASP A 56 15.47 10.44 11.19
CA ASP A 56 16.37 11.26 10.38
C ASP A 56 15.66 11.80 9.13
N GLY A 57 14.52 12.47 9.38
CA GLY A 57 13.75 13.11 8.32
C GLY A 57 14.58 14.11 7.52
N LYS A 58 15.57 14.77 8.13
CA LYS A 58 16.44 15.75 7.46
C LYS A 58 17.33 15.11 6.39
N SER A 59 18.02 14.01 6.71
CA SER A 59 18.80 13.28 5.70
C SER A 59 17.92 12.71 4.57
N PHE A 60 16.69 12.30 4.90
CA PHE A 60 15.72 11.88 3.87
C PHE A 60 15.34 13.04 2.95
N LEU A 61 15.09 14.25 3.49
CA LEU A 61 14.78 15.43 2.68
C LEU A 61 15.97 15.84 1.81
N ASP A 62 17.20 15.78 2.32
CA ASP A 62 18.39 16.15 1.55
C ASP A 62 18.64 15.22 0.35
N ILE A 63 18.25 13.93 0.45
CA ILE A 63 18.34 12.95 -0.64
C ILE A 63 17.24 13.20 -1.70
N PHE A 64 16.03 13.58 -1.28
CA PHE A 64 14.87 13.80 -2.15
C PHE A 64 14.55 15.30 -2.33
N GLY A 65 15.54 16.17 -2.14
CA GLY A 65 15.44 17.62 -1.87
C GLY A 65 14.83 18.52 -2.95
N THR A 66 14.08 17.94 -3.88
CA THR A 66 13.28 18.65 -4.89
C THR A 66 11.78 18.43 -4.70
N LEU A 67 11.35 17.45 -3.90
CA LEU A 67 9.93 17.06 -3.76
C LEU A 67 9.31 17.30 -2.37
N SER A 68 10.07 17.73 -1.36
CA SER A 68 9.58 17.75 0.03
C SER A 68 9.45 19.16 0.61
N SER A 69 8.21 19.50 0.97
CA SER A 69 7.88 20.59 1.86
C SER A 69 7.83 20.08 3.30
N SER A 70 8.50 20.79 4.22
CA SER A 70 8.46 20.69 5.69
C SER A 70 8.75 19.32 6.35
N ILE A 71 9.85 19.22 7.12
CA ILE A 71 10.27 18.04 7.92
C ILE A 71 9.15 17.49 8.82
N MET A 72 8.31 18.36 9.38
CA MET A 72 7.22 17.98 10.29
C MET A 72 6.16 17.09 9.62
N GLN A 73 5.90 17.27 8.32
CA GLN A 73 4.94 16.47 7.55
C GLN A 73 5.42 15.05 7.33
N VAL A 74 6.70 14.91 7.00
CA VAL A 74 7.29 13.62 6.67
C VAL A 74 7.29 12.72 7.90
N VAL A 75 7.45 13.31 9.09
CA VAL A 75 7.32 12.63 10.40
C VAL A 75 5.87 12.21 10.71
N ASN A 76 4.86 13.00 10.32
CA ASN A 76 3.46 12.63 10.60
C ASN A 76 2.97 11.51 9.67
N VAL A 77 3.31 11.57 8.38
CA VAL A 77 3.02 10.50 7.41
C VAL A 77 3.82 9.24 7.75
N SER A 78 5.04 9.37 8.27
CA SER A 78 5.85 8.22 8.67
C SER A 78 5.26 7.46 9.86
N TYR A 79 4.55 8.11 10.78
CA TYR A 79 3.82 7.38 11.84
C TYR A 79 2.76 6.44 11.26
N PHE A 80 1.98 6.88 10.26
CA PHE A 80 1.03 5.99 9.59
C PHE A 80 1.73 4.85 8.86
N LEU A 81 2.86 5.12 8.18
CA LEU A 81 3.68 4.10 7.52
C LEU A 81 4.25 3.08 8.53
N ILE A 82 4.66 3.53 9.72
CA ILE A 82 5.14 2.65 10.80
C ILE A 82 4.00 1.74 11.27
N VAL A 83 2.81 2.29 11.53
CA VAL A 83 1.66 1.50 12.01
C VAL A 83 1.25 0.45 10.98
N ILE A 84 1.07 0.85 9.72
CA ILE A 84 0.71 -0.07 8.64
C ILE A 84 1.83 -1.10 8.42
N GLY A 85 3.09 -0.66 8.37
CA GLY A 85 4.25 -1.53 8.23
C GLY A 85 4.36 -2.56 9.36
N ALA A 86 4.10 -2.16 10.60
CA ALA A 86 4.12 -3.06 11.75
C ALA A 86 3.04 -4.14 11.64
N ILE A 87 1.82 -3.77 11.24
CA ILE A 87 0.72 -4.71 11.01
C ILE A 87 1.10 -5.73 9.92
N LEU A 88 1.65 -5.26 8.79
CA LEU A 88 2.11 -6.13 7.70
C LEU A 88 3.22 -7.09 8.14
N VAL A 89 4.18 -6.62 8.97
CA VAL A 89 5.23 -7.47 9.54
C VAL A 89 4.64 -8.54 10.45
N VAL A 90 3.68 -8.19 11.32
CA VAL A 90 3.03 -9.15 12.22
C VAL A 90 2.27 -10.22 11.43
N ILE A 91 1.47 -9.81 10.44
CA ILE A 91 0.72 -10.75 9.58
C ILE A 91 1.69 -11.67 8.82
N GLY A 92 2.75 -11.10 8.23
CA GLY A 92 3.78 -11.86 7.53
C GLY A 92 4.56 -12.82 8.44
N PHE A 93 4.82 -12.43 9.70
CA PHE A 93 5.45 -13.28 10.70
C PHE A 93 4.54 -14.44 11.10
N LEU A 94 3.24 -14.19 11.31
CA LEU A 94 2.26 -15.23 11.63
C LEU A 94 2.14 -16.25 10.50
N GLY A 95 2.08 -15.81 9.25
CA GLY A 95 2.05 -16.71 8.08
C GLY A 95 3.31 -17.58 7.98
N CYS A 96 4.49 -16.98 8.08
CA CYS A 96 5.76 -17.70 7.99
C CYS A 96 6.00 -18.65 9.16
N CYS A 97 5.82 -18.19 10.40
CA CYS A 97 5.94 -19.03 11.58
C CYS A 97 4.89 -20.15 11.63
N GLY A 98 3.67 -19.87 11.16
CA GLY A 98 2.63 -20.88 11.04
C GLY A 98 3.04 -22.02 10.11
N ALA A 99 3.66 -21.69 8.97
CA ALA A 99 4.16 -22.67 8.03
C ALA A 99 5.39 -23.45 8.55
N GLN A 100 6.38 -22.76 9.11
CA GLN A 100 7.60 -23.40 9.61
C GLN A 100 7.37 -24.27 10.84
N LYS A 101 6.59 -23.79 11.81
CA LYS A 101 6.31 -24.52 13.05
C LYS A 101 5.25 -25.61 12.89
N GLU A 102 4.72 -25.80 11.68
CA GLU A 102 3.61 -26.70 11.40
C GLU A 102 2.46 -26.55 12.42
N SER A 103 2.21 -25.30 12.88
CA SER A 103 1.27 -25.03 13.97
C SER A 103 -0.09 -24.63 13.44
N LYS A 104 -1.07 -25.53 13.62
CA LYS A 104 -2.48 -25.33 13.23
C LYS A 104 -3.06 -24.02 13.80
N CYS A 105 -2.72 -23.67 15.04
CA CYS A 105 -3.25 -22.47 15.70
C CYS A 105 -2.76 -21.19 15.01
N LEU A 106 -1.47 -21.09 14.69
CA LEU A 106 -0.90 -19.90 14.02
C LEU A 106 -1.46 -19.75 12.61
N LEU A 107 -1.64 -20.86 11.91
CA LEU A 107 -2.19 -20.89 10.56
C LEU A 107 -3.67 -20.46 10.52
N MET A 108 -4.46 -20.89 11.50
CA MET A 108 -5.84 -20.46 11.68
C MET A 108 -5.95 -18.96 12.04
N MET A 109 -5.05 -18.44 12.88
CA MET A 109 -5.01 -17.01 13.17
C MET A 109 -4.67 -16.20 11.92
N PHE A 110 -3.66 -16.62 11.14
CA PHE A 110 -3.32 -15.98 9.88
C PHE A 110 -4.51 -15.97 8.91
N PHE A 111 -5.16 -17.13 8.69
CA PHE A 111 -6.36 -17.22 7.87
C PHE A 111 -7.47 -16.28 8.34
N SER A 112 -7.74 -16.25 9.65
CA SER A 112 -8.82 -15.42 10.22
C SER A 112 -8.55 -13.93 10.03
N VAL A 113 -7.30 -13.48 10.20
CA VAL A 113 -6.94 -12.06 9.99
C VAL A 113 -7.08 -11.68 8.53
N VAL A 114 -6.57 -12.49 7.60
CA VAL A 114 -6.70 -12.22 6.15
C VAL A 114 -8.17 -12.24 5.72
N LEU A 115 -8.99 -13.15 6.25
CA LEU A 115 -10.42 -13.19 5.98
C LEU A 115 -11.14 -11.91 6.44
N ILE A 116 -10.81 -11.38 7.61
CA ILE A 116 -11.38 -10.13 8.12
C ILE A 116 -11.00 -8.96 7.20
N ILE A 117 -9.75 -8.90 6.74
CA ILE A 117 -9.29 -7.86 5.81
C ILE A 117 -10.07 -7.97 4.50
N PHE A 118 -10.18 -9.16 3.91
CA PHE A 118 -10.96 -9.37 2.68
C PHE A 118 -12.42 -8.92 2.82
N ILE A 119 -13.09 -9.25 3.93
CA ILE A 119 -14.46 -8.80 4.18
C ILE A 119 -14.53 -7.27 4.30
N ALA A 120 -13.57 -6.65 4.99
CA ALA A 120 -13.50 -5.20 5.12
C ALA A 120 -13.26 -4.51 3.77
N GLU A 121 -12.41 -5.08 2.90
CA GLU A 121 -12.18 -4.57 1.55
C GLU A 121 -13.46 -4.60 0.70
N ILE A 122 -14.20 -5.72 0.71
CA ILE A 122 -15.47 -5.83 -0.02
C ILE A 122 -16.51 -4.86 0.54
N ALA A 123 -16.60 -4.71 1.88
CA ALA A 123 -17.51 -3.76 2.50
C ALA A 123 -17.18 -2.31 2.10
N ALA A 124 -15.90 -1.93 2.15
CA ALA A 124 -15.44 -0.61 1.73
C ALA A 124 -15.74 -0.36 0.24
N ALA A 125 -15.46 -1.33 -0.63
CA ALA A 125 -15.76 -1.24 -2.06
C ALA A 125 -17.27 -1.02 -2.31
N VAL A 126 -18.14 -1.75 -1.62
CA VAL A 126 -19.60 -1.58 -1.73
C VAL A 126 -20.03 -0.20 -1.26
N VAL A 127 -19.51 0.29 -0.13
CA VAL A 127 -19.85 1.63 0.38
C VAL A 127 -19.45 2.72 -0.61
N VAL A 128 -18.22 2.66 -1.14
CA VAL A 128 -17.73 3.64 -2.11
C VAL A 128 -18.50 3.59 -3.42
N LEU A 129 -18.81 2.40 -3.95
CA LEU A 129 -19.48 2.26 -5.25
C LEU A 129 -20.99 2.56 -5.20
N VAL A 130 -21.69 2.10 -4.16
CA VAL A 130 -23.15 2.20 -4.08
C VAL A 130 -23.58 3.49 -3.38
N TYR A 131 -22.82 3.94 -2.39
CA TYR A 131 -23.20 5.04 -1.51
C TYR A 131 -22.19 6.19 -1.58
N THR A 132 -21.84 6.65 -2.78
CA THR A 132 -20.94 7.80 -2.96
C THR A 132 -21.37 9.02 -2.15
N GLY A 133 -22.67 9.33 -2.09
CA GLY A 133 -23.19 10.42 -1.27
C GLY A 133 -23.07 10.18 0.23
N LEU A 134 -23.15 8.93 0.70
CA LEU A 134 -22.89 8.60 2.10
C LEU A 134 -21.40 8.79 2.41
N ALA A 135 -20.52 8.32 1.53
CA ALA A 135 -19.08 8.53 1.65
C ALA A 135 -18.72 10.02 1.70
N GLU A 136 -19.33 10.84 0.84
CA GLU A 136 -19.19 12.30 0.84
C GLU A 136 -19.59 12.90 2.19
N THR A 137 -20.76 12.52 2.72
CA THR A 137 -21.24 13.05 4.01
C THR A 137 -20.32 12.66 5.17
N PHE A 138 -19.86 11.41 5.22
CA PHE A 138 -18.93 10.95 6.26
C PHE A 138 -17.58 11.66 6.17
N LEU A 139 -17.01 11.78 4.97
CA LEU A 139 -15.74 12.47 4.78
C LEU A 139 -15.87 13.96 5.08
N THR A 140 -16.96 14.60 4.66
CA THR A 140 -17.23 16.01 4.98
C THR A 140 -17.32 16.22 6.49
N ALA A 141 -18.03 15.35 7.20
CA ALA A 141 -18.15 15.43 8.66
C ALA A 141 -16.81 15.21 9.38
N LEU A 142 -15.89 14.43 8.81
CA LEU A 142 -14.59 14.12 9.41
C LEU A 142 -13.51 15.15 9.07
N VAL A 143 -13.45 15.58 7.81
CA VAL A 143 -12.30 16.29 7.23
C VAL A 143 -12.50 17.80 7.21
N THR A 144 -13.70 18.29 6.87
CA THR A 144 -13.97 19.74 6.87
C THR A 144 -13.70 20.41 8.22
N PRO A 145 -14.08 19.85 9.40
CA PRO A 145 -13.73 20.49 10.68
C PRO A 145 -12.21 20.47 10.93
N VAL A 146 -11.52 19.40 10.53
CA VAL A 146 -10.07 19.27 10.65
C VAL A 146 -9.35 20.31 9.77
N LEU A 147 -9.82 20.53 8.54
CA LEU A 147 -9.33 21.60 7.67
C LEU A 147 -9.55 22.99 8.29
N LYS A 148 -10.75 23.25 8.83
CA LYS A 148 -11.05 24.53 9.46
C LYS A 148 -10.22 24.80 10.71
N GLU A 149 -9.97 23.78 11.53
CA GLU A 149 -9.24 23.98 12.78
C GLU A 149 -7.73 24.03 12.57
N LYS A 150 -7.19 23.16 11.70
CA LYS A 150 -5.75 22.87 11.65
C LYS A 150 -5.04 23.37 10.41
N TYR A 151 -5.75 23.76 9.35
CA TYR A 151 -5.09 24.22 8.13
C TYR A 151 -4.46 25.62 8.32
N GLY A 152 -3.13 25.71 8.16
CA GLY A 152 -2.30 26.87 8.48
C GLY A 152 -1.68 26.85 9.88
N GLU A 153 -2.20 26.04 10.81
CA GLU A 153 -1.61 25.83 12.14
C GLU A 153 -0.72 24.57 12.16
N ASP A 154 -1.23 23.47 11.62
CA ASP A 154 -0.51 22.20 11.50
C ASP A 154 0.18 22.14 10.12
N ASP A 155 1.51 22.29 10.14
CA ASP A 155 2.35 22.24 8.94
C ASP A 155 2.21 20.93 8.17
N ALA A 156 2.04 19.80 8.87
CA ALA A 156 1.92 18.50 8.25
C ALA A 156 0.62 18.39 7.45
N LEU A 157 -0.49 18.74 8.08
CA LEU A 157 -1.80 18.74 7.45
C LEU A 157 -1.86 19.73 6.29
N THR A 158 -1.36 20.95 6.51
CA THR A 158 -1.38 22.02 5.50
C THR A 158 -0.65 21.60 4.23
N GLN A 159 0.51 20.97 4.37
CA GLN A 159 1.28 20.52 3.23
C GLN A 159 0.71 19.27 2.56
N ILE A 160 0.16 18.30 3.31
CA ILE A 160 -0.54 17.13 2.70
C ILE A 160 -1.64 17.65 1.80
N TRP A 161 -2.44 18.58 2.30
CA TRP A 161 -3.50 19.20 1.52
C TRP A 161 -2.98 20.03 0.35
N ASN A 162 -1.87 20.76 0.49
CA ASN A 162 -1.28 21.48 -0.63
C ASN A 162 -0.81 20.55 -1.76
N VAL A 163 -0.17 19.44 -1.41
CA VAL A 163 0.24 18.41 -2.38
C VAL A 163 -0.99 17.77 -3.01
N THR A 164 -1.96 17.31 -2.21
CA THR A 164 -3.21 16.72 -2.72
C THR A 164 -3.93 17.67 -3.68
N MET A 165 -4.11 18.93 -3.31
CA MET A 165 -4.75 19.94 -4.16
C MET A 165 -3.95 20.20 -5.45
N SER A 166 -2.62 20.15 -5.38
CA SER A 166 -1.76 20.38 -6.55
C SER A 166 -1.73 19.19 -7.50
N GLU A 167 -1.61 17.96 -6.99
CA GLU A 167 -1.54 16.71 -7.77
C GLU A 167 -2.89 16.33 -8.37
N VAL A 168 -3.98 16.55 -7.62
CA VAL A 168 -5.34 16.21 -8.05
C VAL A 168 -6.03 17.41 -8.70
N HIS A 169 -5.38 18.58 -8.75
CA HIS A 169 -5.92 19.81 -9.34
C HIS A 169 -7.30 20.22 -8.80
N CYS A 170 -7.47 20.13 -7.48
CA CYS A 170 -8.71 20.39 -6.76
C CYS A 170 -8.51 21.41 -5.62
N CYS A 171 -9.59 21.86 -4.98
CA CYS A 171 -9.51 22.81 -3.88
C CYS A 171 -10.50 22.50 -2.75
N GLY A 172 -9.98 22.38 -1.53
CA GLY A 172 -10.76 21.97 -0.36
C GLY A 172 -11.24 20.52 -0.50
N LEU A 173 -12.03 20.04 0.46
CA LEU A 173 -12.67 18.73 0.31
C LEU A 173 -13.82 18.84 -0.69
N ASN A 174 -14.72 19.79 -0.44
CA ASN A 174 -15.91 20.07 -1.24
C ASN A 174 -15.70 21.33 -2.09
N ASN A 175 -15.11 22.39 -1.51
CA ASN A 175 -14.76 23.62 -2.23
C ASN A 175 -13.80 24.50 -1.41
N TYR A 176 -13.43 25.66 -1.97
CA TYR A 176 -12.56 26.64 -1.31
C TYR A 176 -13.08 27.17 0.05
N THR A 177 -14.40 27.13 0.30
CA THR A 177 -14.99 27.63 1.56
C THR A 177 -14.69 26.73 2.75
N ASP A 178 -14.20 25.50 2.51
CA ASP A 178 -13.71 24.62 3.58
C ASP A 178 -12.56 25.24 4.39
N PHE A 179 -11.83 26.19 3.81
CA PHE A 179 -10.76 26.92 4.50
C PHE A 179 -11.23 28.21 5.20
N GLU A 180 -12.49 28.62 5.04
CA GLU A 180 -12.98 29.84 5.69
C GLU A 180 -12.93 29.69 7.22
N GLY A 181 -12.30 30.67 7.88
CA GLY A 181 -12.10 30.68 9.32
C GLY A 181 -10.90 29.84 9.81
N SER A 182 -10.17 29.19 8.89
CA SER A 182 -8.93 28.50 9.25
C SER A 182 -7.81 29.46 9.67
N PRO A 183 -6.83 29.01 10.48
CA PRO A 183 -5.62 29.77 10.79
C PRO A 183 -4.98 30.38 9.54
N TRP A 184 -4.86 29.61 8.45
CA TRP A 184 -4.34 30.11 7.17
C TRP A 184 -5.14 31.31 6.65
N TYR A 185 -6.47 31.19 6.63
CA TYR A 185 -7.35 32.23 6.12
C TYR A 185 -7.26 33.52 6.95
N LEU A 186 -7.16 33.41 8.27
CA LEU A 186 -7.06 34.54 9.18
C LEU A 186 -5.69 35.24 9.07
N GLU A 187 -4.61 34.47 8.98
CA GLU A 187 -3.24 35.01 8.91
C GLU A 187 -2.89 35.58 7.53
N ASN A 188 -3.48 35.06 6.45
CA ASN A 188 -3.18 35.47 5.08
C ASN A 188 -4.19 36.49 4.52
N ASN A 189 -4.69 37.41 5.34
CA ASN A 189 -5.62 38.48 4.92
C ASN A 189 -6.88 37.94 4.19
N HIS A 190 -7.49 36.88 4.71
CA HIS A 190 -8.71 36.28 4.14
C HIS A 190 -8.53 35.75 2.70
N THR A 191 -7.34 35.21 2.41
CA THR A 191 -7.03 34.56 1.14
C THR A 191 -6.97 33.04 1.27
N PHE A 192 -7.16 32.36 0.15
CA PHE A 192 -7.17 30.90 0.05
C PHE A 192 -5.82 30.36 -0.46
N PRO A 193 -5.57 29.05 -0.33
CA PRO A 193 -4.36 28.43 -0.86
C PRO A 193 -4.22 28.62 -2.38
N GLY A 194 -2.98 28.72 -2.86
CA GLY A 194 -2.67 28.93 -4.29
C GLY A 194 -3.39 27.97 -5.26
N PRO A 195 -3.44 26.64 -4.99
CA PRO A 195 -4.16 25.68 -5.84
C PRO A 195 -5.64 26.05 -6.10
N CYS A 196 -6.30 26.70 -5.15
CA CYS A 196 -7.68 27.17 -5.28
C CYS A 196 -7.89 28.27 -6.33
N CYS A 197 -6.81 28.91 -6.78
CA CYS A 197 -6.82 29.92 -7.85
C CYS A 197 -5.85 29.56 -8.98
N LYS A 198 -5.64 28.26 -9.27
CA LYS A 198 -4.69 27.79 -10.30
C LYS A 198 -3.29 28.39 -10.11
N SER A 199 -2.83 28.43 -8.86
CA SER A 199 -1.55 29.01 -8.44
C SER A 199 -1.43 30.53 -8.61
N THR A 200 -2.54 31.24 -8.82
CA THR A 200 -2.57 32.71 -8.83
C THR A 200 -2.64 33.23 -7.39
N VAL A 201 -1.71 34.11 -7.02
CA VAL A 201 -1.59 34.69 -5.67
C VAL A 201 -1.60 36.22 -5.77
N PRO A 202 -2.35 36.96 -4.93
CA PRO A 202 -3.21 36.48 -3.84
C PRO A 202 -4.53 35.87 -4.32
N CYS A 203 -4.89 34.71 -3.74
CA CYS A 203 -6.14 34.01 -4.05
C CYS A 203 -7.28 34.58 -3.20
N THR A 204 -7.90 35.66 -3.68
CA THR A 204 -9.05 36.29 -3.01
C THR A 204 -10.33 35.46 -3.19
N ASN A 205 -11.34 35.68 -2.32
CA ASN A 205 -12.64 35.01 -2.43
C ASN A 205 -13.27 35.17 -3.83
N ARG A 206 -13.24 36.39 -4.40
CA ARG A 206 -13.72 36.64 -5.77
C ARG A 206 -12.99 35.79 -6.80
N LEU A 207 -11.67 35.67 -6.68
CA LEU A 207 -10.87 34.90 -7.63
C LEU A 207 -11.11 33.39 -7.48
N ALA A 208 -11.20 32.88 -6.25
CA ALA A 208 -11.52 31.47 -5.99
C ALA A 208 -12.91 31.11 -6.56
N ALA A 209 -13.91 31.96 -6.30
CA ALA A 209 -15.26 31.80 -6.85
C ALA A 209 -15.30 31.88 -8.39
N GLN A 210 -14.52 32.78 -9.00
CA GLN A 210 -14.46 32.92 -10.45
C GLN A 210 -13.69 31.77 -11.14
N THR A 211 -12.65 31.24 -10.48
CA THR A 211 -11.83 30.15 -11.03
C THR A 211 -12.59 28.83 -11.03
N ASN A 212 -13.53 28.66 -10.09
CA ASN A 212 -14.45 27.51 -9.98
C ASN A 212 -13.73 26.16 -10.06
N VAL A 213 -12.71 25.98 -9.22
CA VAL A 213 -11.98 24.71 -9.07
C VAL A 213 -12.85 23.74 -8.28
N SER A 214 -12.98 22.50 -8.77
CA SER A 214 -13.76 21.44 -8.13
C SER A 214 -13.18 21.04 -6.75
N GLY A 215 -14.05 20.56 -5.86
CA GLY A 215 -13.64 19.93 -4.62
C GLY A 215 -12.81 18.66 -4.85
N CYS A 216 -11.91 18.35 -3.92
CA CYS A 216 -11.06 17.17 -4.05
C CYS A 216 -11.84 15.86 -3.98
N PHE A 217 -12.97 15.78 -3.26
CA PHE A 217 -13.78 14.57 -3.24
C PHE A 217 -14.31 14.20 -4.63
N ASP A 218 -14.94 15.16 -5.31
CA ASP A 218 -15.49 14.96 -6.65
C ASP A 218 -14.40 14.67 -7.67
N GLN A 219 -13.29 15.41 -7.60
CA GLN A 219 -12.17 15.24 -8.53
C GLN A 219 -11.51 13.87 -8.38
N ILE A 220 -11.32 13.37 -7.15
CA ILE A 220 -10.81 12.01 -6.90
C ILE A 220 -11.77 10.95 -7.45
N LEU A 221 -13.07 11.11 -7.24
CA LEU A 221 -14.06 10.18 -7.79
C LEU A 221 -14.04 10.16 -9.32
N GLU A 222 -13.91 11.32 -9.95
CA GLU A 222 -13.79 11.43 -11.40
C GLU A 222 -12.51 10.79 -11.91
N GLU A 223 -11.39 10.94 -11.19
CA GLU A 223 -10.13 10.31 -11.53
C GLU A 223 -10.20 8.78 -11.41
N ILE A 224 -10.87 8.26 -10.38
CA ILE A 224 -11.13 6.83 -10.19
C ILE A 224 -12.01 6.30 -11.32
N ARG A 225 -13.05 7.04 -11.73
CA ARG A 225 -13.93 6.64 -12.86
C ARG A 225 -13.19 6.66 -14.19
N THR A 226 -12.38 7.68 -14.42
CA THR A 226 -11.60 7.86 -15.64
C THR A 226 -10.56 6.75 -15.79
N ASN A 227 -9.93 6.35 -14.67
CA ASN A 227 -8.91 5.31 -14.63
C ASN A 227 -9.44 3.99 -14.03
N ALA A 228 -10.74 3.71 -14.16
CA ALA A 228 -11.40 2.60 -13.49
C ALA A 228 -10.78 1.23 -13.84
N ASP A 229 -10.28 1.08 -15.07
CA ASP A 229 -9.62 -0.16 -15.51
C ASP A 229 -8.34 -0.44 -14.71
N VAL A 230 -7.51 0.59 -14.48
CA VAL A 230 -6.25 0.46 -13.73
C VAL A 230 -6.55 0.21 -12.26
N VAL A 231 -7.43 1.02 -11.68
CA VAL A 231 -7.81 0.90 -10.25
C VAL A 231 -8.46 -0.46 -9.98
N GLY A 232 -9.38 -0.88 -10.85
CA GLY A 232 -10.03 -2.19 -10.77
C GLY A 232 -9.05 -3.34 -10.92
N GLY A 233 -8.06 -3.21 -11.82
CA GLY A 233 -6.99 -4.20 -11.97
C GLY A 233 -6.12 -4.36 -10.72
N VAL A 234 -5.73 -3.24 -10.10
CA VAL A 234 -4.98 -3.26 -8.83
C VAL A 234 -5.80 -3.90 -7.72
N ALA A 235 -7.07 -3.50 -7.55
CA ALA A 235 -7.95 -4.04 -6.52
C ALA A 235 -8.21 -5.55 -6.72
N ALA A 236 -8.44 -6.00 -7.95
CA ALA A 236 -8.61 -7.42 -8.26
C ALA A 236 -7.33 -8.23 -7.99
N GLY A 237 -6.16 -7.64 -8.25
CA GLY A 237 -4.88 -8.26 -7.94
C GLY A 237 -4.67 -8.47 -6.44
N ILE A 238 -5.00 -7.47 -5.62
CA ILE A 238 -4.93 -7.56 -4.16
C ILE A 238 -5.87 -8.66 -3.66
N ALA A 239 -7.15 -8.61 -4.06
CA ALA A 239 -8.14 -9.62 -3.69
C ALA A 239 -7.71 -11.04 -4.09
N ALA A 240 -7.13 -11.22 -5.28
CA ALA A 240 -6.62 -12.51 -5.73
C ALA A 240 -5.45 -13.03 -4.87
N LEU A 241 -4.54 -12.15 -4.45
CA LEU A 241 -3.44 -12.50 -3.55
C LEU A 241 -3.94 -12.92 -2.17
N GLU A 242 -4.93 -12.23 -1.63
CA GLU A 242 -5.55 -12.60 -0.34
C GLU A 242 -6.22 -13.96 -0.40
N VAL A 243 -7.02 -14.21 -1.45
CA VAL A 243 -7.67 -15.50 -1.67
C VAL A 243 -6.63 -16.62 -1.82
N ALA A 244 -5.55 -16.39 -2.59
CA ALA A 244 -4.48 -17.37 -2.71
C ALA A 244 -3.82 -17.67 -1.36
N ALA A 245 -3.55 -16.65 -0.54
CA ALA A 245 -3.00 -16.82 0.80
C ALA A 245 -3.93 -17.63 1.72
N MET A 246 -5.24 -17.36 1.68
CA MET A 246 -6.25 -18.12 2.40
C MET A 246 -6.31 -19.59 1.96
N VAL A 247 -6.30 -19.85 0.66
CA VAL A 247 -6.31 -21.21 0.09
C VAL A 247 -5.07 -22.00 0.52
N VAL A 248 -3.88 -21.40 0.41
CA VAL A 248 -2.62 -22.04 0.84
C VAL A 248 -2.64 -22.32 2.34
N SER A 249 -3.13 -21.38 3.15
CA SER A 249 -3.27 -21.56 4.60
C SER A 249 -4.18 -22.75 4.93
N MET A 250 -5.35 -22.83 4.29
CA MET A 250 -6.30 -23.92 4.54
C MET A 250 -5.79 -25.28 4.02
N TYR A 251 -5.11 -25.30 2.88
CA TYR A 251 -4.47 -26.51 2.36
C TYR A 251 -3.43 -27.05 3.34
N LEU A 252 -2.56 -26.19 3.84
CA LEU A 252 -1.53 -26.57 4.80
C LEU A 252 -2.15 -27.02 6.13
N TYR A 253 -3.23 -26.36 6.59
CA TYR A 253 -3.96 -26.79 7.79
C TYR A 253 -4.49 -28.23 7.63
N CYS A 254 -5.15 -28.52 6.50
CA CYS A 254 -5.67 -29.86 6.22
C CYS A 254 -4.57 -30.92 6.09
N TYR A 255 -3.42 -30.54 5.54
CA TYR A 255 -2.27 -31.43 5.44
C TYR A 255 -1.74 -31.82 6.83
N LEU A 256 -1.61 -30.83 7.72
CA LEU A 256 -1.19 -31.04 9.11
C LEU A 256 -2.23 -31.74 9.97
N ASP A 257 -3.51 -31.72 9.58
CA ASP A 257 -4.56 -32.45 10.28
C ASP A 257 -4.56 -33.96 10.00
N LYS A 258 -4.06 -34.35 8.84
CA LYS A 258 -3.95 -35.77 8.45
C LYS A 258 -2.67 -36.45 8.98
N LYS A 259 -1.74 -35.68 9.53
CA LYS A 259 -0.46 -36.15 10.07
C LYS A 259 -0.60 -36.48 11.56
#